data_AF-A0A915D747-F1
#
_entry.id   AF-A0A915D747-F1
#
_cell.length_a   1.000
_cell.length_b   1.000
_cell.length_c   1.000
_cell.angle_alpha   90.00
_cell.angle_beta   90.00
_cell.angle_gamma   90.00
#
_symmetry.space_group_name_H-M   'P 1'
#
loop_
_entity.id
_entity.type
_entity.pdbx_description
1 polymer ?
#
loop_
_entity_poly.entity_id
_entity_poly.type
_entity_poly.pdbx_seq_one_letter_code
_entity_poly.pdbx_strand_id
1 'polypeptide(L)'
;MAPTTIPSCCLTPQQKEVLINAVKNRPFIWDCSSQYYTEVGMRRSGFSQIADLLSDDNTQYTGAEMQVEWKKLKDVFNRTLKSWRYWESMQFMVDNEKLHSHKMRKKNRSRTEETNIQVAQKAVHEIDNTSTNEYCSLGNNQDVMVDQKLMNLEWLASQIPLSNSSQEDIEHKDDTFSVTSNQLEVIKQTTSAEVFKRSQLVHRSSTDSCTDFTCANTTEPAHTSINANLPATKRKRSFFEQQRADGYLSTRCRSNKPSGPQKTLQNSHKMTDNTTASSHNCAENSSPVSTQKMDQFDVFACEPQQVYLPKPYPREYYVEALQKPDQIFNMACFGPDCSLLGYVVGVYSYPTSDWYQPNESNDEIALLKEHSKELAYVSSLAVKEEKIGHGVGAFLVAQFIGQLRDSKTPPKAIYLHALMKHDLIIEFYRRLGFKIAGTAVGYYTFKGKPYDARILVRVFKKSSKSRLVTIEEAVTSNVAKVSATVEQKSEDQKNG
;
A
#
# COMPACT_ATOMS: atom_id res chain seq x y z
N MET A 1 -60.14 24.14 11.90
CA MET A 1 -58.97 24.42 11.04
C MET A 1 -58.45 23.08 10.57
N ALA A 2 -58.42 22.83 9.26
CA ALA A 2 -57.84 21.59 8.75
C ALA A 2 -56.33 21.61 9.02
N PRO A 3 -55.74 20.57 9.64
CA PRO A 3 -54.31 20.51 9.87
C PRO A 3 -53.62 20.62 8.51
N THR A 4 -52.81 21.65 8.33
CA THR A 4 -51.93 21.81 7.17
C THR A 4 -51.01 20.62 7.15
N THR A 5 -51.27 19.66 6.24
CA THR A 5 -50.39 18.54 5.95
C THR A 5 -49.05 19.09 5.47
N ILE A 6 -48.08 19.14 6.38
CA ILE A 6 -46.69 19.45 6.07
C ILE A 6 -46.22 18.37 5.09
N PRO A 7 -45.61 18.74 3.94
CA PRO A 7 -45.11 17.76 2.98
C PRO A 7 -44.12 16.83 3.68
N SER A 8 -44.40 15.52 3.62
CA SER A 8 -43.89 14.46 4.49
C SER A 8 -42.40 14.10 4.32
N CYS A 9 -41.53 15.05 3.94
CA CYS A 9 -40.20 14.70 3.43
C CYS A 9 -39.01 15.46 4.03
N CYS A 10 -39.17 16.23 5.11
CA CYS A 10 -38.05 17.01 5.64
C CYS A 10 -37.95 16.93 7.17
N LEU A 11 -37.34 15.85 7.70
CA LEU A 11 -36.81 15.90 9.06
C LEU A 11 -35.83 17.07 9.18
N THR A 12 -35.99 17.87 10.23
CA THR A 12 -35.02 18.91 10.60
C THR A 12 -33.64 18.29 10.86
N PRO A 13 -32.55 19.06 10.79
CA PRO A 13 -31.22 18.56 11.12
C PRO A 13 -31.14 17.87 12.49
N GLN A 14 -31.80 18.44 13.50
CA GLN A 14 -31.88 17.89 14.85
C GLN A 14 -32.65 16.56 14.88
N GLN A 15 -33.78 16.48 14.19
CA GLN A 15 -34.54 15.21 14.07
C GLN A 15 -33.74 14.15 13.31
N LYS A 16 -32.90 14.52 12.33
CA LYS A 16 -31.98 13.59 11.65
C LYS A 16 -30.93 13.02 12.61
N GLU A 17 -30.37 13.86 13.49
CA GLU A 17 -29.43 13.39 14.53
C GLU A 17 -30.12 12.42 15.50
N VAL A 18 -31.35 12.73 15.93
CA VAL A 18 -32.17 11.83 16.77
C VAL A 18 -32.47 10.52 16.06
N LEU A 19 -32.86 10.55 14.78
CA LEU A 19 -33.07 9.36 13.95
C LEU A 19 -31.81 8.49 13.89
N ILE A 20 -30.65 9.07 13.61
CA ILE A 20 -29.37 8.35 13.51
C ILE A 20 -29.02 7.68 14.84
N ASN A 21 -29.13 8.41 15.95
CA ASN A 21 -28.86 7.87 17.29
C ASN A 21 -29.86 6.77 17.68
N ALA A 22 -31.14 6.95 17.33
CA ALA A 22 -32.18 5.98 17.61
C ALA A 22 -32.00 4.68 16.80
N VAL A 23 -31.55 4.77 15.54
CA VAL A 23 -31.17 3.60 14.74
C VAL A 23 -29.90 2.95 15.29
N LYS A 24 -28.87 3.74 15.62
CA LYS A 24 -27.61 3.24 16.21
C LYS A 24 -27.87 2.35 17.44
N ASN A 25 -28.76 2.79 18.33
CA ASN A 25 -29.15 2.06 19.54
C ASN A 25 -30.05 0.84 19.30
N ARG A 26 -30.43 0.55 18.05
CA ARG A 26 -31.27 -0.60 17.67
C ARG A 26 -30.57 -1.45 16.60
N PRO A 27 -29.59 -2.29 16.99
CA PRO A 27 -28.76 -3.06 16.05
C PRO A 27 -29.57 -3.88 15.05
N PHE A 28 -30.72 -4.44 15.46
CA PHE A 28 -31.59 -5.22 14.57
C PHE A 28 -32.12 -4.42 13.36
N ILE A 29 -32.04 -3.09 13.35
CA ILE A 29 -32.37 -2.25 12.18
C ILE A 29 -31.25 -2.22 11.13
N TRP A 30 -29.99 -2.23 11.55
CA TRP A 30 -28.85 -1.89 10.68
C TRP A 30 -27.70 -2.91 10.67
N ASP A 31 -27.52 -3.67 11.75
CA ASP A 31 -26.46 -4.66 11.90
C ASP A 31 -26.91 -6.02 11.35
N CYS A 32 -26.36 -6.39 10.19
CA CYS A 32 -26.64 -7.68 9.55
C CYS A 32 -26.15 -8.90 10.33
N SER A 33 -25.30 -8.71 11.35
CA SER A 33 -24.84 -9.79 12.24
C SER A 33 -25.78 -10.02 13.43
N SER A 34 -26.74 -9.12 13.66
CA SER A 34 -27.77 -9.31 14.68
C SER A 34 -28.70 -10.47 14.29
N GLN A 35 -28.94 -11.39 15.21
CA GLN A 35 -29.87 -12.52 14.99
C GLN A 35 -31.31 -12.08 14.65
N TYR A 36 -31.68 -10.85 15.01
CA TYR A 36 -33.00 -10.28 14.73
C TYR A 36 -33.05 -9.41 13.47
N TYR A 37 -31.95 -9.29 12.73
CA TYR A 37 -31.92 -8.46 11.52
C TYR A 37 -32.82 -9.00 10.40
N THR A 38 -32.94 -10.32 10.29
CA THR A 38 -33.81 -11.00 9.33
C THR A 38 -35.29 -10.86 9.67
N GLU A 39 -35.61 -10.56 10.93
CA GLU A 39 -36.99 -10.40 11.42
C GLU A 39 -37.60 -9.08 10.95
N VAL A 40 -38.31 -9.13 9.81
CA VAL A 40 -38.98 -7.97 9.20
C VAL A 40 -39.94 -7.29 10.18
N GLY A 41 -40.66 -8.08 10.99
CA GLY A 41 -41.57 -7.56 12.02
C GLY A 41 -40.86 -6.72 13.09
N MET A 42 -39.71 -7.18 13.57
CA MET A 42 -38.89 -6.45 14.54
C MET A 42 -38.35 -5.15 13.97
N ARG A 43 -37.90 -5.15 12.71
CA ARG A 43 -37.43 -3.92 12.05
C ARG A 43 -38.55 -2.91 11.87
N ARG A 44 -39.74 -3.35 11.42
CA ARG A 44 -40.93 -2.48 11.30
C ARG A 44 -41.33 -1.89 12.65
N SER A 45 -41.39 -2.71 13.70
CA SER A 45 -41.66 -2.25 15.07
C SER A 45 -40.61 -1.26 15.56
N GLY A 46 -39.33 -1.50 15.26
CA GLY A 46 -38.23 -0.58 15.59
C GLY A 46 -38.41 0.79 14.95
N PHE A 47 -38.80 0.84 13.66
CA PHE A 47 -39.09 2.11 13.00
C PHE A 47 -40.36 2.78 13.53
N SER A 48 -41.40 2.04 13.90
CA SER A 48 -42.58 2.62 14.58
C SER A 48 -42.21 3.29 15.90
N GLN A 49 -41.38 2.64 16.73
CA GLN A 49 -40.90 3.24 17.99
C GLN A 49 -40.06 4.51 17.76
N ILE A 50 -39.29 4.56 16.67
CA ILE A 50 -38.52 5.75 16.29
C ILE A 50 -39.47 6.87 15.83
N ALA A 51 -40.54 6.51 15.11
CA ALA A 51 -41.55 7.46 14.67
C ALA A 51 -42.29 8.07 15.87
N ASP A 52 -42.66 7.26 16.87
CA ASP A 52 -43.25 7.72 18.12
C ASP A 52 -42.29 8.67 18.87
N LEU A 53 -40.98 8.35 18.86
CA LEU A 53 -39.94 9.18 19.50
C LEU A 53 -39.75 10.54 18.82
N LEU A 54 -39.92 10.61 17.50
CA LEU A 54 -39.73 11.83 16.71
C LEU A 54 -41.00 12.66 16.55
N SER A 55 -42.16 12.08 16.85
CA SER A 55 -43.45 12.75 16.81
C SER A 55 -43.59 13.68 18.02
N ASP A 56 -44.20 14.84 17.80
CA ASP A 56 -44.56 15.81 18.83
C ASP A 56 -46.04 16.23 18.68
N ASP A 57 -46.51 17.16 19.50
CA ASP A 57 -47.91 17.63 19.46
C ASP A 57 -48.30 18.24 18.09
N ASN A 58 -47.33 18.64 17.27
CA ASN A 58 -47.53 19.32 16.00
C ASN A 58 -47.25 18.44 14.78
N THR A 59 -46.46 17.38 14.93
CA THR A 59 -45.96 16.53 13.85
C THR A 59 -46.06 15.06 14.25
N GLN A 60 -46.78 14.28 13.44
CA GLN A 60 -46.87 12.84 13.61
C GLN A 60 -46.15 12.14 12.45
N TYR A 61 -45.27 11.20 12.80
CA TYR A 61 -44.56 10.37 11.84
C TYR A 61 -45.02 8.92 11.93
N THR A 62 -44.96 8.22 10.82
CA THR A 62 -45.18 6.77 10.75
C THR A 62 -43.85 6.02 10.66
N GLY A 63 -43.84 4.75 11.08
CA GLY A 63 -42.65 3.90 10.94
C GLY A 63 -42.18 3.75 9.49
N ALA A 64 -43.11 3.74 8.51
CA ALA A 64 -42.77 3.67 7.10
C ALA A 64 -42.01 4.94 6.63
N GLU A 65 -42.41 6.12 7.08
CA GLU A 65 -41.71 7.37 6.77
C GLU A 65 -40.30 7.39 7.37
N MET A 66 -40.13 6.92 8.62
CA MET A 66 -38.81 6.81 9.24
C MET A 66 -37.89 5.83 8.50
N GLN A 67 -38.44 4.73 7.98
CA GLN A 67 -37.70 3.81 7.14
C GLN A 67 -37.22 4.46 5.83
N VAL A 68 -38.09 5.26 5.18
CA VAL A 68 -37.75 6.01 3.96
C VAL A 68 -36.69 7.07 4.24
N GLU A 69 -36.83 7.84 5.31
CA GLU A 69 -35.85 8.85 5.71
C GLU A 69 -34.50 8.22 6.07
N TRP A 70 -34.49 7.11 6.82
CA TRP A 70 -33.28 6.35 7.09
C TRP A 70 -32.60 5.87 5.81
N LYS A 71 -33.37 5.36 4.83
CA LYS A 71 -32.84 4.99 3.51
C LYS A 71 -32.20 6.18 2.81
N LYS A 72 -32.84 7.34 2.78
CA LYS A 72 -32.26 8.58 2.20
C LYS A 72 -30.95 8.96 2.90
N LEU A 73 -30.90 8.92 4.23
CA LEU A 73 -29.66 9.22 4.98
C LEU A 73 -28.55 8.23 4.63
N LYS A 74 -28.86 6.93 4.55
CA LYS A 74 -27.91 5.90 4.10
C LYS A 74 -27.43 6.12 2.68
N ASP A 75 -28.33 6.43 1.74
CA ASP A 75 -27.97 6.67 0.35
C ASP A 75 -27.07 7.90 0.22
N VAL A 76 -27.37 8.98 0.95
CA VAL A 76 -26.50 10.16 1.02
C VAL A 76 -25.16 9.80 1.65
N PHE A 77 -25.15 9.10 2.78
CA PHE A 77 -23.93 8.63 3.45
C PHE A 77 -23.04 7.82 2.51
N ASN A 78 -23.62 6.83 1.81
CA ASN A 78 -22.92 5.98 0.85
C ASN A 78 -22.40 6.74 -0.38
N ARG A 79 -23.04 7.86 -0.75
CA ARG A 79 -22.59 8.71 -1.88
C ARG A 79 -21.56 9.76 -1.49
N THR A 80 -21.69 10.36 -0.31
CA THR A 80 -20.90 11.53 0.10
C THR A 80 -19.77 11.23 1.07
N LEU A 81 -19.74 10.01 1.63
CA LEU A 81 -18.76 9.28 2.45
C LEU A 81 -17.75 10.02 3.36
N LYS A 82 -17.50 11.33 3.31
CA LYS A 82 -16.58 12.07 4.21
C LYS A 82 -16.88 13.57 4.38
N SER A 83 -17.73 14.17 3.54
CA SER A 83 -18.04 15.62 3.62
C SER A 83 -19.34 15.93 4.36
N TRP A 84 -20.04 14.91 4.85
CA TRP A 84 -21.40 15.09 5.33
C TRP A 84 -21.46 15.32 6.83
N ARG A 85 -22.31 16.27 7.24
CA ARG A 85 -22.47 16.70 8.64
C ARG A 85 -22.70 15.56 9.63
N TYR A 86 -23.30 14.44 9.20
CA TYR A 86 -23.61 13.31 10.06
C TYR A 86 -22.64 12.12 9.92
N TRP A 87 -21.50 12.30 9.26
CA TRP A 87 -20.52 11.23 9.01
C TRP A 87 -20.09 10.54 10.31
N GLU A 88 -19.63 11.29 11.31
CA GLU A 88 -19.18 10.74 12.60
C GLU A 88 -20.29 9.95 13.30
N SER A 89 -21.53 10.46 13.26
CA SER A 89 -22.68 9.80 13.88
C SER A 89 -23.07 8.49 13.19
N MET A 90 -22.74 8.33 11.90
CA MET A 90 -23.04 7.12 11.11
C MET A 90 -21.84 6.16 10.96
N GLN A 91 -20.67 6.51 11.52
CA GLN A 91 -19.44 5.72 11.47
C GLN A 91 -19.62 4.27 11.97
N PHE A 92 -20.57 4.04 12.89
CA PHE A 92 -20.89 2.71 13.42
C PHE A 92 -21.27 1.69 12.34
N MET A 93 -21.87 2.12 11.23
CA MET A 93 -22.21 1.22 10.12
C MET A 93 -20.94 0.69 9.45
N VAL A 94 -19.98 1.58 9.20
CA VAL A 94 -18.70 1.26 8.54
C VAL A 94 -17.84 0.37 9.43
N ASP A 95 -17.80 0.69 10.73
CA ASP A 95 -17.00 -0.09 11.69
C ASP A 95 -17.53 -1.53 11.82
N ASN A 96 -18.85 -1.71 11.76
CA ASN A 96 -19.45 -3.03 11.79
C ASN A 96 -19.21 -3.83 10.50
N GLU A 97 -19.28 -3.20 9.33
CA GLU A 97 -18.92 -3.85 8.06
C GLU A 97 -17.44 -4.29 8.03
N LYS A 98 -16.53 -3.46 8.56
CA LYS A 98 -15.12 -3.81 8.73
C LYS A 98 -14.96 -5.00 9.68
N LEU A 99 -15.66 -4.98 10.82
CA LEU A 99 -15.63 -6.07 11.79
C LEU A 99 -16.16 -7.38 11.20
N HIS A 100 -17.26 -7.32 10.45
CA HIS A 100 -17.84 -8.47 9.76
C HIS A 100 -16.87 -9.02 8.70
N SER A 101 -16.29 -8.15 7.87
CA SER A 101 -15.28 -8.52 6.88
C SER A 101 -14.06 -9.18 7.53
N HIS A 102 -13.61 -8.67 8.67
CA HIS A 102 -12.52 -9.26 9.44
C HIS A 102 -12.88 -10.65 9.99
N LYS A 103 -14.08 -10.82 10.55
CA LYS A 103 -14.58 -12.13 11.03
C LYS A 103 -14.64 -13.15 9.88
N MET A 104 -15.13 -12.76 8.71
CA MET A 104 -15.20 -13.63 7.54
C MET A 104 -13.81 -14.02 7.03
N ARG A 105 -12.86 -13.08 6.99
CA ARG A 105 -11.45 -13.38 6.66
C ARG A 105 -10.81 -14.35 7.65
N LYS A 106 -11.04 -14.16 8.96
CA LYS A 106 -10.51 -15.06 9.99
C LYS A 106 -11.09 -16.48 9.87
N LYS A 107 -12.40 -16.59 9.63
CA LYS A 107 -13.09 -17.87 9.43
C LYS A 107 -12.61 -18.59 8.16
N ASN A 108 -12.39 -17.86 7.08
CA ASN A 108 -11.85 -18.45 5.85
C ASN A 108 -10.40 -18.91 6.04
N ARG A 109 -9.58 -18.13 6.74
CA ARG A 109 -8.21 -18.51 7.07
C ARG A 109 -8.15 -19.78 7.92
N SER A 110 -8.98 -19.90 8.96
CA SER A 110 -9.02 -21.13 9.77
C SER A 110 -9.45 -22.34 8.95
N ARG A 111 -10.40 -22.18 8.02
CA ARG A 111 -10.83 -23.26 7.13
C ARG A 111 -9.72 -23.70 6.17
N THR A 112 -8.96 -22.75 5.63
CA THR A 112 -7.80 -23.06 4.77
C THR A 112 -6.69 -23.74 5.56
N GLU A 113 -6.38 -23.26 6.76
CA GLU A 113 -5.38 -23.89 7.64
C GLU A 113 -5.81 -25.32 8.02
N GLU A 114 -7.09 -25.53 8.35
CA GLU A 114 -7.63 -26.85 8.68
C GLU A 114 -7.61 -27.81 7.46
N THR A 115 -7.92 -27.30 6.27
CA THR A 115 -7.81 -28.09 5.02
C THR A 115 -6.37 -28.45 4.73
N ASN A 116 -5.42 -27.53 4.91
CA ASN A 116 -4.00 -27.79 4.70
C ASN A 116 -3.45 -28.80 5.72
N ILE A 117 -3.88 -28.74 6.98
CA ILE A 117 -3.53 -29.73 8.01
C ILE A 117 -4.09 -31.11 7.63
N GLN A 118 -5.35 -31.19 7.18
CA GLN A 118 -5.94 -32.47 6.74
C GLN A 118 -5.21 -33.06 5.53
N VAL A 119 -4.84 -32.23 4.54
CA VAL A 119 -4.05 -32.67 3.38
C VAL A 119 -2.66 -33.16 3.82
N ALA A 120 -1.99 -32.45 4.71
CA ALA A 120 -0.69 -32.86 5.24
C ALA A 120 -0.77 -34.17 6.04
N GLN A 121 -1.79 -34.33 6.89
CA GLN A 121 -2.02 -35.56 7.65
C GLN A 121 -2.29 -36.76 6.74
N LYS A 122 -3.09 -36.56 5.68
CA LYS A 122 -3.36 -37.60 4.68
C LYS A 122 -2.07 -38.03 3.97
N ALA A 123 -1.22 -37.08 3.57
CA ALA A 123 0.06 -37.38 2.94
C ALA A 123 1.01 -38.17 3.86
N VAL A 124 1.08 -37.83 5.14
CA VAL A 124 1.89 -38.60 6.12
C VAL A 124 1.37 -40.03 6.25
N HIS A 125 0.06 -40.22 6.35
CA HIS A 125 -0.54 -41.56 6.48
C HIS A 125 -0.31 -42.42 5.23
N GLU A 126 -0.30 -41.83 4.03
CA GLU A 126 0.03 -42.54 2.78
C GLU A 126 1.52 -42.97 2.74
N ILE A 127 2.42 -42.18 3.30
CA ILE A 127 3.84 -42.53 3.44
C ILE A 127 4.03 -43.69 4.44
N ASP A 128 3.33 -43.66 5.57
CA ASP A 128 3.45 -44.74 6.57
C ASP A 128 2.92 -46.09 6.03
N ASN A 129 1.81 -46.06 5.27
CA ASN A 129 1.24 -47.25 4.66
C ASN A 129 2.11 -47.83 3.53
N THR A 130 2.82 -46.99 2.77
CA THR A 130 3.75 -47.48 1.74
C THR A 130 5.03 -48.03 2.37
N SER A 131 5.49 -47.47 3.50
CA SER A 131 6.68 -47.94 4.21
C SER A 131 6.52 -49.31 4.88
N THR A 132 5.28 -49.68 5.28
CA THR A 132 5.00 -50.93 6.00
C THR A 132 4.83 -52.13 5.06
N ASN A 133 4.58 -51.91 3.77
CA ASN A 133 4.40 -52.99 2.80
C ASN A 133 5.72 -53.44 2.13
N GLU A 134 6.79 -52.65 2.20
CA GLU A 134 8.10 -52.99 1.62
C GLU A 134 9.06 -53.71 2.58
N TYR A 135 8.72 -53.84 3.87
CA TYR A 135 9.62 -54.46 4.86
C TYR A 135 9.58 -56.00 4.93
N CYS A 136 8.75 -56.66 4.13
CA CYS A 136 8.67 -58.13 4.09
C CYS A 136 9.43 -58.76 2.91
N SER A 137 10.14 -57.99 2.09
CA SER A 137 10.88 -58.54 0.96
C SER A 137 12.04 -57.63 0.60
N LEU A 138 13.25 -57.99 1.04
CA LEU A 138 14.55 -57.86 0.35
C LEU A 138 15.69 -57.62 1.36
N GLY A 139 16.66 -58.53 1.33
CA GLY A 139 17.91 -58.42 2.05
C GLY A 139 18.92 -57.52 1.35
N ASN A 140 19.77 -56.89 2.17
CA ASN A 140 21.11 -56.38 1.87
C ASN A 140 21.28 -55.58 0.57
N ASN A 141 20.80 -54.33 0.54
CA ASN A 141 21.40 -53.22 -0.22
C ASN A 141 20.82 -51.87 0.26
N GLN A 142 21.46 -51.26 1.25
CA GLN A 142 20.95 -50.06 1.94
C GLN A 142 21.12 -48.75 1.15
N ASP A 143 22.02 -48.68 0.17
CA ASP A 143 22.36 -47.42 -0.51
C ASP A 143 21.50 -47.09 -1.75
N VAL A 144 20.78 -48.06 -2.32
CA VAL A 144 19.94 -47.84 -3.53
C VAL A 144 18.51 -47.40 -3.20
N MET A 145 18.02 -47.67 -1.98
CA MET A 145 16.64 -47.34 -1.57
C MET A 145 16.42 -45.86 -1.23
N VAL A 146 17.46 -45.12 -0.85
CA VAL A 146 17.33 -43.71 -0.45
C VAL A 146 16.96 -42.85 -1.65
N ASP A 147 17.57 -43.09 -2.81
CA ASP A 147 17.30 -42.35 -4.05
C ASP A 147 15.90 -42.64 -4.62
N GLN A 148 15.43 -43.88 -4.52
CA GLN A 148 14.07 -44.26 -4.93
C GLN A 148 13.00 -43.58 -4.05
N LYS A 149 13.23 -43.52 -2.74
CA LYS A 149 12.34 -42.81 -1.79
C LYS A 149 12.33 -41.30 -2.02
N LEU A 150 13.47 -40.72 -2.38
CA LEU A 150 13.57 -39.30 -2.73
C LEU A 150 12.78 -38.97 -4.00
N MET A 151 12.89 -39.82 -5.04
CA MET A 151 12.12 -39.67 -6.28
C MET A 151 10.61 -39.82 -6.07
N ASN A 152 10.18 -40.73 -5.19
CA ASN A 152 8.75 -40.90 -4.87
C ASN A 152 8.18 -39.70 -4.10
N LEU A 153 8.96 -39.06 -3.22
CA LEU A 153 8.56 -37.84 -2.52
C LEU A 153 8.50 -36.62 -3.46
N GLU A 154 9.44 -36.49 -4.40
CA GLU A 154 9.40 -35.47 -5.46
C GLU A 154 8.19 -35.65 -6.37
N TRP A 155 7.87 -36.89 -6.74
CA TRP A 155 6.70 -37.21 -7.53
C TRP A 155 5.39 -36.90 -6.77
N LEU A 156 5.25 -37.28 -5.50
CA LEU A 156 4.07 -36.96 -4.70
C LEU A 156 3.89 -35.45 -4.45
N ALA A 157 4.97 -34.70 -4.23
CA ALA A 157 4.93 -33.25 -4.10
C ALA A 157 4.46 -32.55 -5.39
N SER A 158 4.72 -33.15 -6.55
CA SER A 158 4.23 -32.66 -7.85
C SER A 158 2.74 -32.91 -8.10
N GLN A 159 2.10 -33.79 -7.32
CA GLN A 159 0.68 -34.15 -7.46
C GLN A 159 -0.26 -33.34 -6.55
N ILE A 160 0.26 -32.42 -5.72
CA ILE A 160 -0.58 -31.56 -4.87
C ILE A 160 -1.25 -30.50 -5.77
N PRO A 161 -2.58 -30.52 -5.96
CA PRO A 161 -3.25 -29.52 -6.78
C PRO A 161 -3.18 -28.16 -6.08
N LEU A 162 -2.48 -27.20 -6.70
CA LEU A 162 -2.71 -25.78 -6.44
C LEU A 162 -4.16 -25.51 -6.85
N SER A 163 -5.03 -25.23 -5.89
CA SER A 163 -6.45 -24.99 -6.12
C SER A 163 -6.65 -23.76 -7.02
N ASN A 164 -6.75 -23.99 -8.32
CA ASN A 164 -7.31 -23.04 -9.28
C ASN A 164 -8.83 -23.18 -9.23
N SER A 165 -9.51 -22.10 -8.85
CA SER A 165 -10.95 -21.99 -8.97
C SER A 165 -11.33 -21.84 -10.45
N SER A 166 -11.98 -22.87 -10.99
CA SER A 166 -12.96 -22.89 -12.09
C SER A 166 -12.68 -22.00 -13.32
N GLN A 167 -12.28 -22.65 -14.41
CA GLN A 167 -12.47 -22.14 -15.77
C GLN A 167 -13.16 -23.25 -16.59
N GLU A 168 -14.39 -22.97 -17.01
CA GLU A 168 -15.10 -23.75 -18.04
C GLU A 168 -14.52 -23.42 -19.42
N ASP A 169 -14.20 -24.49 -20.13
CA ASP A 169 -14.11 -24.74 -21.57
C ASP A 169 -14.20 -23.57 -22.56
N ILE A 170 -13.11 -23.30 -23.30
CA ILE A 170 -13.11 -23.13 -24.78
C ILE A 170 -11.78 -23.67 -25.35
N GLU A 171 -11.88 -24.65 -26.27
CA GLU A 171 -10.80 -25.18 -27.09
C GLU A 171 -10.19 -24.13 -28.04
N HIS A 172 -8.85 -24.03 -28.11
CA HIS A 172 -8.09 -24.28 -29.35
C HIS A 172 -6.56 -24.08 -29.20
N LYS A 173 -5.85 -25.12 -29.65
CA LYS A 173 -4.58 -25.19 -30.41
C LYS A 173 -3.29 -24.56 -29.86
N ASP A 174 -2.34 -25.48 -29.65
CA ASP A 174 -0.91 -25.46 -30.00
C ASP A 174 -0.11 -24.18 -29.73
N ASP A 175 0.77 -24.25 -28.73
CA ASP A 175 2.21 -24.10 -28.97
C ASP A 175 3.03 -24.62 -27.80
N THR A 176 3.92 -25.56 -28.11
CA THR A 176 5.01 -26.09 -27.27
C THR A 176 5.91 -24.98 -26.72
N PHE A 177 6.10 -24.94 -25.40
CA PHE A 177 7.20 -24.20 -24.77
C PHE A 177 7.97 -25.09 -23.80
N SER A 178 9.28 -25.13 -24.01
CA SER A 178 10.27 -25.89 -23.23
C SER A 178 10.45 -25.31 -21.81
N VAL A 179 10.34 -26.17 -20.80
CA VAL A 179 10.70 -25.87 -19.41
C VAL A 179 12.23 -25.88 -19.27
N THR A 180 12.81 -24.80 -18.74
CA THR A 180 14.25 -24.67 -18.52
C THR A 180 14.66 -25.11 -17.11
N SER A 181 15.87 -25.68 -17.06
CA SER A 181 16.51 -26.49 -16.02
C SER A 181 16.74 -25.87 -14.62
N ASN A 182 16.15 -24.72 -14.28
CA ASN A 182 16.55 -23.93 -13.11
C ASN A 182 15.66 -24.11 -11.86
N GLN A 183 14.53 -24.82 -11.96
CA GLN A 183 13.69 -25.11 -10.79
C GLN A 183 14.09 -26.40 -10.06
N LEU A 184 14.81 -27.30 -10.75
CA LEU A 184 15.33 -28.56 -10.18
C LEU A 184 16.49 -28.32 -9.19
N GLU A 185 17.17 -27.19 -9.28
CA GLU A 185 18.42 -26.94 -8.55
C GLU A 185 18.19 -26.41 -7.12
N VAL A 186 17.07 -25.71 -6.88
CA VAL A 186 16.66 -25.20 -5.56
C VAL A 186 16.12 -26.33 -4.66
N ILE A 187 15.47 -27.32 -5.25
CA ILE A 187 14.94 -28.48 -4.53
C ILE A 187 16.10 -29.39 -4.07
N LYS A 188 17.07 -29.68 -4.95
CA LYS A 188 18.29 -30.45 -4.64
C LYS A 188 19.11 -29.89 -3.48
N GLN A 189 19.18 -28.56 -3.34
CA GLN A 189 19.95 -27.92 -2.27
C GLN A 189 19.26 -28.02 -0.89
N THR A 190 17.93 -28.13 -0.85
CA THR A 190 17.18 -28.16 0.41
C THR A 190 17.12 -29.58 1.00
N THR A 191 16.96 -30.61 0.16
CA THR A 191 17.00 -32.03 0.57
C THR A 191 18.39 -32.47 1.02
N SER A 192 19.46 -31.99 0.39
CA SER A 192 20.84 -32.29 0.79
C SER A 192 21.19 -31.74 2.18
N ALA A 193 20.62 -30.58 2.56
CA ALA A 193 20.85 -29.96 3.87
C ALA A 193 20.16 -30.69 5.05
N GLU A 194 19.02 -31.37 4.82
CA GLU A 194 18.35 -32.17 5.84
C GLU A 194 18.93 -33.58 5.99
N VAL A 195 19.36 -34.20 4.88
CA VAL A 195 20.06 -35.50 4.91
C VAL A 195 21.39 -35.37 5.65
N PHE A 196 22.12 -34.27 5.47
CA PHE A 196 23.36 -33.99 6.20
C PHE A 196 23.14 -33.83 7.71
N LYS A 197 22.04 -33.18 8.13
CA LYS A 197 21.68 -33.05 9.56
C LYS A 197 21.30 -34.37 10.23
N ARG A 198 20.68 -35.30 9.50
CA ARG A 198 20.35 -36.65 10.03
C ARG A 198 21.57 -37.56 10.14
N SER A 199 22.55 -37.44 9.22
CA SER A 199 23.78 -38.24 9.27
C SER A 199 24.66 -37.96 10.50
N GLN A 200 24.63 -36.73 11.05
CA GLN A 200 25.42 -36.36 12.23
C GLN A 200 24.82 -36.83 13.56
N LEU A 201 23.54 -37.22 13.59
CA LEU A 201 22.87 -37.75 14.78
C LEU A 201 23.08 -39.26 14.98
N VAL A 202 23.60 -39.97 13.98
CA VAL A 202 23.81 -41.42 14.01
C VAL A 202 25.23 -41.82 14.46
N HIS A 203 26.19 -40.89 14.53
CA HIS A 203 27.59 -41.19 14.86
C HIS A 203 28.03 -40.91 16.32
N ARG A 204 27.11 -40.93 17.29
CA ARG A 204 27.47 -40.93 18.72
C ARG A 204 26.70 -41.98 19.50
N SER A 205 27.03 -43.26 19.30
CA SER A 205 26.79 -44.30 20.30
C SER A 205 27.61 -45.57 20.00
N SER A 206 28.79 -45.71 20.62
CA SER A 206 29.34 -47.01 21.06
C SER A 206 30.72 -46.82 21.72
N THR A 207 30.81 -47.12 23.01
CA THR A 207 31.90 -47.81 23.74
C THR A 207 31.53 -47.70 25.21
N ASP A 208 30.98 -48.79 25.77
CA ASP A 208 31.64 -49.68 26.75
C ASP A 208 31.34 -49.19 28.19
N SER A 209 31.07 -49.98 29.22
CA SER A 209 30.89 -51.42 29.45
C SER A 209 30.36 -51.57 30.89
N CYS A 210 29.81 -52.73 31.23
CA CYS A 210 29.23 -53.14 32.52
C CYS A 210 30.12 -52.91 33.77
N THR A 211 29.50 -52.66 34.94
CA THR A 211 29.37 -53.61 36.08
C THR A 211 28.56 -53.03 37.25
N ASP A 212 27.53 -53.78 37.66
CA ASP A 212 26.92 -54.10 38.97
C ASP A 212 26.88 -53.19 40.23
N PHE A 213 25.78 -53.46 40.97
CA PHE A 213 25.54 -53.40 42.44
C PHE A 213 24.86 -52.17 43.10
N THR A 214 23.59 -52.43 43.49
CA THR A 214 22.84 -52.10 44.74
C THR A 214 22.62 -50.66 45.26
N CYS A 215 21.33 -50.37 45.40
CA CYS A 215 20.55 -49.86 46.56
C CYS A 215 20.90 -48.56 47.30
N ALA A 216 19.79 -47.84 47.56
CA ALA A 216 19.44 -47.05 48.75
C ALA A 216 19.54 -45.51 48.67
N ASN A 217 18.34 -44.93 48.66
CA ASN A 217 17.83 -43.85 49.52
C ASN A 217 18.50 -42.46 49.61
N THR A 218 17.56 -41.50 49.65
CA THR A 218 17.47 -40.28 50.47
C THR A 218 18.01 -38.94 49.96
N THR A 219 17.14 -37.95 50.19
CA THR A 219 17.36 -36.53 50.54
C THR A 219 17.51 -35.47 49.43
N GLU A 220 16.41 -34.74 49.20
CA GLU A 220 16.36 -33.26 49.15
C GLU A 220 17.10 -32.63 50.38
N PRO A 221 17.49 -31.32 50.44
CA PRO A 221 16.83 -30.17 49.77
C PRO A 221 17.76 -28.99 49.36
N ALA A 222 17.09 -27.92 48.89
CA ALA A 222 17.34 -26.50 49.15
C ALA A 222 18.14 -25.64 48.14
N HIS A 223 17.41 -24.70 47.55
CA HIS A 223 17.66 -23.25 47.49
C HIS A 223 19.11 -22.75 47.54
N THR A 224 19.53 -22.04 46.49
CA THR A 224 20.03 -20.66 46.69
C THR A 224 19.99 -19.81 45.41
N SER A 225 19.30 -18.68 45.55
CA SER A 225 19.36 -17.48 44.73
C SER A 225 20.73 -16.79 44.83
N ILE A 226 21.31 -16.36 43.71
CA ILE A 226 22.33 -15.30 43.70
C ILE A 226 22.06 -14.28 42.58
N ASN A 227 21.85 -13.06 43.04
CA ASN A 227 21.91 -11.78 42.34
C ASN A 227 23.36 -11.45 41.97
N ALA A 228 23.62 -10.90 40.77
CA ALA A 228 24.72 -9.95 40.57
C ALA A 228 24.55 -9.11 39.30
N ASN A 229 24.61 -7.80 39.51
CA ASN A 229 24.65 -6.69 38.57
C ASN A 229 25.81 -6.75 37.58
N LEU A 230 25.66 -6.09 36.42
CA LEU A 230 26.70 -5.34 35.67
C LEU A 230 26.08 -4.63 34.42
N PRO A 231 26.73 -3.65 33.77
CA PRO A 231 26.27 -2.26 33.82
C PRO A 231 25.82 -1.68 32.47
N ALA A 232 25.28 -0.46 32.57
CA ALA A 232 24.81 0.39 31.49
C ALA A 232 25.86 0.76 30.44
N THR A 233 25.49 0.67 29.16
CA THR A 233 26.15 1.38 28.06
C THR A 233 25.16 2.25 27.29
N LYS A 234 25.54 3.53 27.19
CA LYS A 234 24.87 4.63 26.48
C LYS A 234 24.99 4.51 24.95
N ARG A 235 24.12 5.27 24.26
CA ARG A 235 24.14 5.78 22.86
C ARG A 235 23.32 4.95 21.86
N LYS A 236 22.50 5.52 20.97
CA LYS A 236 22.10 6.91 20.62
C LYS A 236 20.72 6.79 19.95
N ARG A 237 19.70 7.49 20.47
CA ARG A 237 18.43 7.72 19.75
C ARG A 237 18.63 8.91 18.83
N SER A 238 18.33 8.76 17.54
CA SER A 238 18.37 9.84 16.55
C SER A 238 16.95 10.29 16.19
N PHE A 239 16.67 11.54 16.56
CA PHE A 239 16.03 12.60 15.76
C PHE A 239 14.73 12.27 15.00
N PHE A 240 13.60 12.51 15.67
CA PHE A 240 12.40 13.10 15.06
C PHE A 240 11.63 13.85 16.15
N GLU A 241 12.11 15.03 16.54
CA GLU A 241 11.27 16.01 17.23
C GLU A 241 11.94 17.39 17.21
N GLN A 242 11.08 18.42 17.19
CA GLN A 242 11.36 19.83 17.50
C GLN A 242 11.46 20.82 16.33
N GLN A 243 10.28 21.37 15.98
CA GLN A 243 10.12 22.83 15.92
C GLN A 243 8.77 23.22 16.54
N ARG A 244 8.81 23.72 17.78
CA ARG A 244 7.93 24.75 18.35
C ARG A 244 8.32 24.99 19.81
N ALA A 245 8.83 26.19 20.10
CA ALA A 245 8.32 27.10 21.13
C ALA A 245 9.36 28.18 21.45
N ASP A 246 8.83 29.38 21.72
CA ASP A 246 9.31 30.45 22.63
C ASP A 246 9.22 31.82 21.93
N GLY A 247 8.59 32.87 22.46
CA GLY A 247 7.91 33.13 23.73
C GLY A 247 7.09 34.44 23.59
N TYR A 248 5.93 34.58 24.24
CA TYR A 248 5.65 35.09 25.59
C TYR A 248 5.45 36.63 25.73
N LEU A 249 4.20 36.97 26.10
CA LEU A 249 3.67 38.07 26.94
C LEU A 249 3.92 39.56 26.59
N SER A 250 2.83 40.34 26.48
CA SER A 250 2.27 41.10 27.62
C SER A 250 1.14 42.06 27.23
N THR A 251 0.24 42.27 28.18
CA THR A 251 -1.06 42.96 28.22
C THR A 251 -1.03 44.49 28.06
N ARG A 252 -2.11 45.09 27.52
CA ARG A 252 -2.77 46.26 28.13
C ARG A 252 -4.17 46.56 27.55
N CYS A 253 -5.12 46.73 28.47
CA CYS A 253 -6.44 47.31 28.25
C CYS A 253 -6.37 48.80 27.92
N ARG A 254 -7.27 49.31 27.06
CA ARG A 254 -8.00 50.57 27.30
C ARG A 254 -9.21 50.70 26.37
N SER A 255 -10.32 51.08 27.00
CA SER A 255 -11.57 51.54 26.43
C SER A 255 -11.40 52.83 25.63
N ASN A 256 -12.21 53.02 24.58
CA ASN A 256 -13.14 54.15 24.42
C ASN A 256 -13.94 54.06 23.10
N LYS A 257 -15.27 54.08 23.23
CA LYS A 257 -16.26 54.56 22.24
C LYS A 257 -16.37 56.10 22.36
N PRO A 258 -17.22 56.83 21.60
CA PRO A 258 -17.75 56.62 20.22
C PRO A 258 -17.71 57.93 19.37
N SER A 259 -17.91 57.84 18.05
CA SER A 259 -18.60 58.90 17.29
C SER A 259 -18.96 58.51 15.85
N GLY A 260 -20.26 58.57 15.55
CA GLY A 260 -20.83 59.33 14.43
C GLY A 260 -20.75 58.79 12.99
N PRO A 261 -21.69 59.16 12.12
CA PRO A 261 -22.20 58.27 11.07
C PRO A 261 -21.73 58.66 9.66
N GLN A 262 -21.55 57.69 8.77
CA GLN A 262 -21.58 57.98 7.32
C GLN A 262 -22.37 56.94 6.50
N LYS A 263 -23.02 57.55 5.51
CA LYS A 263 -24.07 57.11 4.60
C LYS A 263 -23.69 55.94 3.67
N THR A 264 -24.67 55.06 3.49
CA THR A 264 -25.21 54.54 2.21
C THR A 264 -24.27 54.45 1.00
N LEU A 265 -24.03 53.21 0.56
CA LEU A 265 -24.06 52.84 -0.87
C LEU A 265 -24.30 51.33 -0.99
N GLN A 266 -25.53 50.99 -1.39
CA GLN A 266 -25.88 49.67 -1.86
C GLN A 266 -25.20 49.44 -3.22
N ASN A 267 -24.43 48.36 -3.34
CA ASN A 267 -24.18 47.73 -4.62
C ASN A 267 -24.29 46.23 -4.45
N SER A 268 -25.40 45.71 -4.97
CA SER A 268 -25.67 44.29 -5.17
C SER A 268 -24.74 43.74 -6.25
N HIS A 269 -23.88 42.79 -5.89
CA HIS A 269 -23.26 41.89 -6.86
C HIS A 269 -23.66 40.43 -6.56
N LYS A 270 -24.16 39.84 -7.64
CA LYS A 270 -24.84 38.56 -7.76
C LYS A 270 -23.80 37.53 -8.15
N MET A 271 -23.82 36.39 -7.45
CA MET A 271 -23.36 35.03 -7.79
C MET A 271 -22.34 34.83 -8.93
N THR A 272 -21.32 33.99 -8.66
CA THR A 272 -21.18 32.66 -9.31
C THR A 272 -20.15 31.82 -8.54
N ASP A 273 -20.62 30.93 -7.67
CA ASP A 273 -19.79 29.85 -7.11
C ASP A 273 -19.81 28.65 -8.05
N ASN A 274 -18.78 28.52 -8.88
CA ASN A 274 -18.50 27.31 -9.65
C ASN A 274 -17.77 26.30 -8.76
N THR A 275 -18.53 25.47 -8.04
CA THR A 275 -17.99 24.25 -7.41
C THR A 275 -18.39 23.06 -8.26
N THR A 276 -17.52 22.66 -9.20
CA THR A 276 -17.72 21.47 -10.03
C THR A 276 -17.41 20.23 -9.20
N ALA A 277 -18.43 19.61 -8.62
CA ALA A 277 -18.32 18.28 -8.06
C ALA A 277 -18.14 17.26 -9.20
N SER A 278 -16.97 16.62 -9.26
CA SER A 278 -16.70 15.54 -10.20
C SER A 278 -17.52 14.31 -9.78
N SER A 279 -18.60 14.03 -10.51
CA SER A 279 -19.35 12.79 -10.39
C SER A 279 -18.60 11.66 -11.08
N HIS A 280 -18.22 10.63 -10.33
CA HIS A 280 -17.67 9.39 -10.88
C HIS A 280 -18.74 8.65 -11.69
N ASN A 281 -18.78 8.92 -12.99
CA ASN A 281 -19.51 8.12 -13.97
C ASN A 281 -18.57 7.05 -14.51
N CYS A 282 -18.67 5.82 -13.98
CA CYS A 282 -18.15 4.64 -14.67
C CYS A 282 -19.07 4.35 -15.86
N ALA A 283 -18.82 5.02 -16.98
CA ALA A 283 -19.59 4.84 -18.20
C ALA A 283 -19.28 3.49 -18.87
N GLU A 284 -20.33 2.77 -19.25
CA GLU A 284 -20.37 1.36 -19.70
C GLU A 284 -19.63 1.03 -21.02
N ASN A 285 -18.79 1.92 -21.57
CA ASN A 285 -18.09 1.68 -22.84
C ASN A 285 -16.62 2.12 -22.85
N SER A 286 -15.95 2.10 -21.70
CA SER A 286 -14.58 2.64 -21.54
C SER A 286 -13.54 1.55 -21.29
N SER A 287 -12.29 1.82 -21.67
CA SER A 287 -11.11 0.96 -21.48
C SER A 287 -11.16 0.15 -20.17
N PRO A 288 -10.69 -1.12 -20.16
CA PRO A 288 -10.79 -2.02 -19.02
C PRO A 288 -10.01 -1.58 -17.77
N VAL A 289 -9.30 -0.45 -17.85
CA VAL A 289 -8.49 0.08 -16.78
C VAL A 289 -8.64 1.60 -16.76
N SER A 290 -8.86 2.15 -15.57
CA SER A 290 -8.90 3.60 -15.33
C SER A 290 -7.77 4.02 -14.41
N THR A 291 -7.30 5.26 -14.54
CA THR A 291 -6.29 5.83 -13.65
C THR A 291 -6.71 7.19 -13.15
N GLN A 292 -6.42 7.46 -11.88
CA GLN A 292 -6.72 8.74 -11.24
C GLN A 292 -5.64 9.09 -10.24
N LYS A 293 -5.54 10.37 -9.89
CA LYS A 293 -4.82 10.78 -8.67
C LYS A 293 -5.47 10.09 -7.48
N MET A 294 -4.65 9.66 -6.53
CA MET A 294 -5.19 9.05 -5.33
C MET A 294 -6.00 10.08 -4.55
N ASP A 295 -7.07 9.64 -3.91
CA ASP A 295 -7.79 10.41 -2.90
C ASP A 295 -7.62 9.80 -1.49
N GLN A 296 -8.30 10.37 -0.50
CA GLN A 296 -8.23 9.87 0.88
C GLN A 296 -8.83 8.46 1.07
N PHE A 297 -9.67 7.96 0.17
CA PHE A 297 -10.20 6.60 0.20
C PHE A 297 -9.18 5.62 -0.35
N ASP A 298 -8.52 5.99 -1.44
CA ASP A 298 -7.50 5.17 -2.08
C ASP A 298 -6.34 4.86 -1.13
N VAL A 299 -6.01 5.76 -0.21
CA VAL A 299 -5.01 5.51 0.86
C VAL A 299 -5.34 4.27 1.69
N PHE A 300 -6.62 4.03 2.01
CA PHE A 300 -7.02 2.81 2.73
C PHE A 300 -6.85 1.56 1.86
N ALA A 301 -7.09 1.69 0.54
CA ALA A 301 -6.91 0.58 -0.40
C ALA A 301 -5.42 0.25 -0.65
N CYS A 302 -4.51 1.19 -0.41
CA CYS A 302 -3.07 0.95 -0.49
C CYS A 302 -2.55 0.05 0.64
N GLU A 303 -3.12 0.11 1.85
CA GLU A 303 -2.62 -0.61 3.04
C GLU A 303 -2.44 -2.13 2.81
N PRO A 304 -3.43 -2.87 2.26
CA PRO A 304 -3.26 -4.29 1.96
C PRO A 304 -2.16 -4.60 0.94
N GLN A 305 -1.85 -3.69 0.02
CA GLN A 305 -0.84 -3.88 -1.02
C GLN A 305 0.57 -3.54 -0.53
N GLN A 306 0.72 -2.90 0.64
CA GLN A 306 2.04 -2.59 1.21
C GLN A 306 2.82 -3.84 1.64
N VAL A 307 2.16 -5.01 1.73
CA VAL A 307 2.83 -6.29 1.97
C VAL A 307 3.87 -6.63 0.89
N TYR A 308 3.73 -6.05 -0.30
CA TYR A 308 4.67 -6.21 -1.41
C TYR A 308 5.85 -5.22 -1.36
N LEU A 309 5.80 -4.23 -0.46
CA LEU A 309 6.87 -3.25 -0.31
C LEU A 309 7.94 -3.75 0.68
N PRO A 310 9.24 -3.55 0.35
CA PRO A 310 10.33 -3.78 1.31
C PRO A 310 10.19 -2.96 2.59
N LYS A 311 9.53 -1.81 2.51
CA LYS A 311 9.27 -0.95 3.67
C LYS A 311 7.84 -0.45 3.56
N PRO A 312 6.90 -0.98 4.35
CA PRO A 312 5.58 -0.39 4.42
C PRO A 312 5.71 1.03 4.98
N TYR A 313 4.95 1.94 4.39
CA TYR A 313 4.88 3.33 4.82
C TYR A 313 3.69 3.52 5.77
N PRO A 314 3.86 4.32 6.83
CA PRO A 314 2.75 4.64 7.71
C PRO A 314 1.68 5.40 6.91
N ARG A 315 0.43 5.32 7.36
CA ARG A 315 -0.72 5.93 6.71
C ARG A 315 -0.53 7.43 6.45
N GLU A 316 0.09 8.10 7.40
CA GLU A 316 0.39 9.53 7.40
C GLU A 316 1.23 9.93 6.19
N TYR A 317 2.12 9.04 5.72
CA TYR A 317 2.93 9.27 4.53
C TYR A 317 2.07 9.45 3.27
N TYR A 318 1.04 8.62 3.10
CA TYR A 318 0.13 8.74 1.96
C TYR A 318 -0.81 9.93 2.11
N VAL A 319 -1.25 10.25 3.33
CA VAL A 319 -2.04 11.46 3.59
C VAL A 319 -1.23 12.71 3.25
N GLU A 320 0.05 12.76 3.60
CA GLU A 320 0.96 13.84 3.23
C GLU A 320 1.11 13.94 1.70
N ALA A 321 1.19 12.81 0.99
CA ALA A 321 1.23 12.79 -0.47
C ALA A 321 0.00 13.47 -1.12
N LEU A 322 -1.17 13.38 -0.49
CA LEU A 322 -2.39 14.06 -0.95
C LEU A 322 -2.36 15.56 -0.67
N GLN A 323 -1.76 15.97 0.45
CA GLN A 323 -1.72 17.36 0.89
C GLN A 323 -0.67 18.19 0.15
N LYS A 324 0.31 17.55 -0.48
CA LYS A 324 1.43 18.22 -1.17
C LYS A 324 1.50 17.86 -2.65
N PRO A 325 0.46 18.15 -3.46
CA PRO A 325 0.41 17.75 -4.87
C PRO A 325 1.53 18.37 -5.74
N ASP A 326 2.07 19.52 -5.32
CA ASP A 326 3.19 20.19 -5.98
C ASP A 326 4.56 19.57 -5.65
N GLN A 327 4.63 18.74 -4.61
CA GLN A 327 5.86 18.08 -4.16
C GLN A 327 5.80 16.57 -4.33
N ILE A 328 4.60 15.99 -4.39
CA ILE A 328 4.40 14.54 -4.42
C ILE A 328 3.41 14.19 -5.53
N PHE A 329 3.90 13.41 -6.48
CA PHE A 329 3.07 12.70 -7.43
C PHE A 329 2.46 11.47 -6.76
N ASN A 330 1.15 11.30 -6.89
CA ASN A 330 0.46 10.09 -6.48
C ASN A 330 -0.57 9.73 -7.55
N MET A 331 -0.63 8.45 -7.91
CA MET A 331 -1.58 7.96 -8.90
C MET A 331 -1.89 6.49 -8.65
N ALA A 332 -3.15 6.14 -8.81
CA ALA A 332 -3.67 4.80 -8.68
C ALA A 332 -4.30 4.32 -9.99
N CYS A 333 -4.30 3.00 -10.16
CA CYS A 333 -4.82 2.29 -11.32
C CYS A 333 -5.90 1.32 -10.86
N PHE A 334 -7.08 1.40 -11.48
CA PHE A 334 -8.28 0.68 -11.08
C PHE A 334 -8.83 -0.18 -12.22
N GLY A 335 -9.34 -1.35 -11.87
CA GLY A 335 -10.02 -2.25 -12.79
C GLY A 335 -11.45 -1.78 -13.11
N PRO A 336 -12.18 -2.54 -13.96
CA PRO A 336 -13.57 -2.24 -14.31
C PRO A 336 -14.51 -2.32 -13.10
N ASP A 337 -14.14 -3.12 -12.09
CA ASP A 337 -14.84 -3.31 -10.83
C ASP A 337 -14.47 -2.25 -9.77
N CYS A 338 -13.77 -1.18 -10.17
CA CYS A 338 -13.20 -0.17 -9.28
C CYS A 338 -12.23 -0.74 -8.23
N SER A 339 -11.69 -1.93 -8.44
CA SER A 339 -10.67 -2.49 -7.54
C SER A 339 -9.30 -1.89 -7.83
N LEU A 340 -8.54 -1.56 -6.77
CA LEU A 340 -7.18 -1.06 -6.91
C LEU A 340 -6.27 -2.15 -7.47
N LEU A 341 -5.76 -1.95 -8.69
CA LEU A 341 -4.81 -2.85 -9.35
C LEU A 341 -3.36 -2.50 -9.00
N GLY A 342 -3.08 -1.25 -8.68
CA GLY A 342 -1.76 -0.79 -8.26
C GLY A 342 -1.69 0.72 -8.13
N TYR A 343 -0.60 1.21 -7.56
CA TYR A 343 -0.35 2.64 -7.38
C TYR A 343 1.13 2.97 -7.45
N VAL A 344 1.43 4.24 -7.72
CA VAL A 344 2.78 4.82 -7.65
C VAL A 344 2.75 6.12 -6.87
N VAL A 345 3.74 6.31 -6.00
CA VAL A 345 4.02 7.57 -5.32
C VAL A 345 5.45 8.00 -5.64
N GLY A 346 5.59 9.19 -6.20
CA GLY A 346 6.87 9.80 -6.54
C GLY A 346 7.02 11.16 -5.87
N VAL A 347 8.23 11.53 -5.47
CA VAL A 347 8.53 12.83 -4.86
C VAL A 347 9.33 13.69 -5.84
N TYR A 348 8.89 14.93 -6.04
CA TYR A 348 9.61 15.95 -6.80
C TYR A 348 10.71 16.55 -5.92
N SER A 349 11.90 16.78 -6.49
CA SER A 349 13.03 17.43 -5.80
C SER A 349 13.40 16.75 -4.48
N TYR A 350 13.71 15.45 -4.54
CA TYR A 350 14.12 14.69 -3.36
C TYR A 350 15.65 14.75 -3.19
N PRO A 351 16.18 15.47 -2.19
CA PRO A 351 17.62 15.54 -1.98
C PRO A 351 18.16 14.16 -1.61
N THR A 352 19.21 13.72 -2.30
CA THR A 352 20.01 12.58 -1.85
C THR A 352 20.67 12.98 -0.55
N SER A 353 20.33 12.32 0.55
CA SER A 353 20.99 12.62 1.83
C SER A 353 22.34 11.92 1.93
N ASP A 354 23.13 12.28 2.95
CA ASP A 354 24.52 11.85 3.14
C ASP A 354 24.71 10.34 3.40
N TRP A 355 23.66 9.52 3.47
CA TRP A 355 23.75 8.05 3.64
C TRP A 355 24.37 7.32 2.44
N TYR A 356 24.76 8.06 1.40
CA TYR A 356 25.29 7.49 0.17
C TYR A 356 26.82 7.58 0.10
N GLN A 357 27.50 6.43 0.24
CA GLN A 357 28.92 6.29 -0.04
C GLN A 357 29.09 5.65 -1.43
N PRO A 358 29.60 6.38 -2.44
CA PRO A 358 29.94 5.79 -3.72
C PRO A 358 31.06 4.79 -3.50
N ASN A 359 30.80 3.53 -3.82
CA ASN A 359 31.88 2.54 -3.90
C ASN A 359 32.53 2.52 -5.31
N GLU A 360 32.02 3.29 -6.28
CA GLU A 360 32.45 3.21 -7.67
C GLU A 360 32.43 4.59 -8.37
N SER A 361 33.36 4.80 -9.31
CA SER A 361 33.50 6.01 -10.15
C SER A 361 32.45 6.07 -11.26
N ASN A 362 31.18 5.90 -10.92
CA ASN A 362 30.10 5.85 -11.90
C ASN A 362 29.60 7.26 -12.22
N ASP A 363 29.60 7.66 -13.49
CA ASP A 363 29.16 9.00 -13.93
C ASP A 363 27.71 9.30 -13.50
N GLU A 364 26.85 8.28 -13.46
CA GLU A 364 25.48 8.38 -12.98
C GLU A 364 25.39 8.80 -11.50
N ILE A 365 26.37 8.43 -10.67
CA ILE A 365 26.43 8.85 -9.27
C ILE A 365 26.84 10.31 -9.15
N ALA A 366 27.83 10.73 -9.93
CA ALA A 366 28.29 12.12 -9.95
C ALA A 366 27.11 13.04 -10.28
N LEU A 367 26.27 12.65 -11.24
CA LEU A 367 25.02 13.33 -11.58
C LEU A 367 24.05 13.45 -10.41
N LEU A 368 23.86 12.38 -9.62
CA LEU A 368 22.98 12.44 -8.45
C LEU A 368 23.47 13.46 -7.41
N LYS A 369 24.78 13.53 -7.18
CA LYS A 369 25.37 14.49 -6.23
C LYS A 369 25.28 15.92 -6.73
N GLU A 370 25.73 16.14 -7.97
CA GLU A 370 25.77 17.47 -8.60
C GLU A 370 24.37 18.08 -8.71
N HIS A 371 23.36 17.24 -8.92
CA HIS A 371 21.99 17.67 -9.20
C HIS A 371 20.99 17.25 -8.13
N SER A 372 21.44 17.08 -6.89
CA SER A 372 20.59 16.61 -5.77
C SER A 372 19.26 17.35 -5.60
N LYS A 373 19.18 18.63 -5.99
CA LYS A 373 17.96 19.46 -5.97
C LYS A 373 17.03 19.25 -7.18
N GLU A 374 17.51 18.62 -8.23
CA GLU A 374 16.83 18.41 -9.51
C GLU A 374 16.59 16.92 -9.78
N LEU A 375 16.42 16.14 -8.72
CA LEU A 375 16.10 14.72 -8.79
C LEU A 375 14.64 14.47 -8.44
N ALA A 376 14.03 13.52 -9.13
CA ALA A 376 12.78 12.90 -8.70
C ALA A 376 13.04 11.51 -8.11
N TYR A 377 12.21 11.10 -7.16
CA TYR A 377 12.37 9.83 -6.46
C TYR A 377 11.09 8.99 -6.56
N VAL A 378 11.18 7.73 -7.00
CA VAL A 378 10.06 6.79 -6.89
C VAL A 378 10.09 6.21 -5.47
N SER A 379 9.14 6.64 -4.64
CA SER A 379 9.11 6.25 -3.24
C SER A 379 8.39 4.94 -3.01
N SER A 380 7.24 4.73 -3.69
CA SER A 380 6.54 3.46 -3.66
C SER A 380 5.92 3.14 -5.01
N LEU A 381 5.98 1.87 -5.37
CA LEU A 381 5.26 1.28 -6.50
C LEU A 381 4.76 -0.08 -6.02
N ALA A 382 3.45 -0.29 -6.06
CA ALA A 382 2.85 -1.56 -5.76
C ALA A 382 1.86 -1.96 -6.85
N VAL A 383 1.82 -3.24 -7.17
CA VAL A 383 0.87 -3.84 -8.11
C VAL A 383 0.30 -5.07 -7.43
N LYS A 384 -1.00 -5.26 -7.56
CA LYS A 384 -1.70 -6.44 -7.05
C LYS A 384 -1.09 -7.70 -7.68
N GLU A 385 -0.89 -8.75 -6.88
CA GLU A 385 -0.15 -9.94 -7.29
C GLU A 385 -0.69 -10.56 -8.58
N GLU A 386 -2.02 -10.74 -8.68
CA GLU A 386 -2.66 -11.28 -9.88
C GLU A 386 -2.57 -10.38 -11.13
N LYS A 387 -2.07 -9.15 -10.98
CA LYS A 387 -1.86 -8.17 -12.07
C LYS A 387 -0.39 -7.94 -12.39
N ILE A 388 0.53 -8.62 -11.72
CA ILE A 388 1.94 -8.65 -12.11
C ILE A 388 2.05 -9.26 -13.53
N GLY A 389 2.97 -8.74 -14.35
CA GLY A 389 3.12 -9.17 -15.74
C GLY A 389 2.14 -8.55 -16.74
N HIS A 390 1.07 -7.88 -16.29
CA HIS A 390 0.04 -7.28 -17.15
C HIS A 390 0.33 -5.81 -17.54
N GLY A 391 1.55 -5.34 -17.33
CA GLY A 391 1.96 -3.97 -17.70
C GLY A 391 1.49 -2.85 -16.76
N VAL A 392 0.70 -3.12 -15.72
CA VAL A 392 0.18 -2.11 -14.77
C VAL A 392 1.30 -1.26 -14.17
N GLY A 393 2.36 -1.90 -13.65
CA GLY A 393 3.49 -1.17 -13.06
C GLY A 393 4.25 -0.32 -14.07
N ALA A 394 4.46 -0.85 -15.29
CA ALA A 394 5.13 -0.11 -16.36
C ALA A 394 4.32 1.12 -16.77
N PHE A 395 2.99 0.97 -16.88
CA PHE A 395 2.06 2.05 -17.15
C PHE A 395 2.12 3.14 -16.07
N LEU A 396 2.03 2.77 -14.80
CA LEU A 396 2.08 3.71 -13.66
C LEU A 396 3.40 4.51 -13.64
N VAL A 397 4.53 3.83 -13.83
CA VAL A 397 5.85 4.50 -13.92
C VAL A 397 5.92 5.40 -15.15
N ALA A 398 5.40 4.97 -16.30
CA ALA A 398 5.38 5.79 -17.51
C ALA A 398 4.59 7.10 -17.33
N GLN A 399 3.44 7.04 -16.65
CA GLN A 399 2.65 8.24 -16.32
C GLN A 399 3.41 9.20 -15.41
N PHE A 400 4.08 8.69 -14.36
CA PHE A 400 4.93 9.53 -13.52
C PHE A 400 6.06 10.20 -14.32
N ILE A 401 6.73 9.44 -15.19
CA ILE A 401 7.78 9.96 -16.07
C ILE A 401 7.25 11.02 -17.04
N GLY A 402 6.05 10.81 -17.60
CA GLY A 402 5.36 11.78 -18.43
C GLY A 402 5.14 13.09 -17.69
N GLN A 403 4.52 13.02 -16.51
CA GLN A 403 4.27 14.19 -15.65
C GLN A 403 5.54 14.97 -15.31
N LEU A 404 6.66 14.28 -15.06
CA LEU A 404 7.95 14.91 -14.78
C LEU A 404 8.50 15.66 -16.00
N ARG A 405 8.36 15.10 -17.21
CA ARG A 405 8.80 15.74 -18.46
C ARG A 405 8.01 17.00 -18.77
N ASP A 406 6.73 16.99 -18.44
CA ASP A 406 5.81 18.10 -18.70
C ASP A 406 5.86 19.19 -17.60
N SER A 407 6.62 18.96 -16.53
CA SER A 407 6.82 19.95 -15.47
C SER A 407 7.62 21.15 -15.98
N LYS A 408 7.37 22.34 -15.40
CA LYS A 408 8.08 23.59 -15.76
C LYS A 408 9.60 23.48 -15.56
N THR A 409 10.01 22.70 -14.57
CA THR A 409 11.40 22.46 -14.20
C THR A 409 11.62 20.95 -14.15
N PRO A 410 11.77 20.28 -15.31
CA PRO A 410 11.91 18.83 -15.35
C PRO A 410 13.18 18.43 -14.60
N PRO A 411 13.12 17.39 -13.75
CA PRO A 411 14.31 16.91 -13.07
C PRO A 411 15.32 16.38 -14.09
N LYS A 412 16.61 16.36 -13.73
CA LYS A 412 17.67 15.79 -14.57
C LYS A 412 17.69 14.28 -14.52
N ALA A 413 17.22 13.67 -13.43
CA ALA A 413 17.12 12.24 -13.31
C ALA A 413 15.99 11.81 -12.36
N ILE A 414 15.57 10.56 -12.51
CA ILE A 414 14.73 9.85 -11.55
C ILE A 414 15.58 8.76 -10.94
N TYR A 415 15.45 8.54 -9.65
CA TYR A 415 16.07 7.39 -9.00
C TYR A 415 15.15 6.69 -8.03
N LEU A 416 15.55 5.49 -7.61
CA LEU A 416 14.86 4.69 -6.61
C LEU A 416 15.81 3.68 -5.96
N HIS A 417 15.35 3.11 -4.84
CA HIS A 417 16.00 2.00 -4.17
C HIS A 417 15.20 0.72 -4.44
N ALA A 418 15.89 -0.35 -4.82
CA ALA A 418 15.33 -1.68 -4.91
C ALA A 418 16.11 -2.63 -3.99
N LEU A 419 15.41 -3.50 -3.27
CA LEU A 419 16.06 -4.50 -2.42
C LEU A 419 16.97 -5.40 -3.28
N MET A 420 18.23 -5.59 -2.87
CA MET A 420 19.22 -6.27 -3.70
C MET A 420 18.85 -7.73 -4.04
N LYS A 421 18.03 -8.38 -3.21
CA LYS A 421 17.57 -9.76 -3.41
C LYS A 421 16.39 -9.90 -4.40
N HIS A 422 15.82 -8.80 -4.90
CA HIS A 422 14.63 -8.81 -5.74
C HIS A 422 15.00 -8.55 -7.21
N ASP A 423 15.63 -9.52 -7.87
CA ASP A 423 16.11 -9.41 -9.24
C ASP A 423 15.00 -9.04 -10.25
N LEU A 424 13.78 -9.55 -10.03
CA LEU A 424 12.62 -9.23 -10.86
C LEU A 424 12.30 -7.74 -10.87
N ILE A 425 12.41 -7.06 -9.72
CA ILE A 425 12.14 -5.62 -9.61
C ILE A 425 13.27 -4.82 -10.29
N ILE A 426 14.51 -5.25 -10.09
CA ILE A 426 15.68 -4.62 -10.72
C ILE A 426 15.55 -4.71 -12.25
N GLU A 427 15.24 -5.90 -12.77
CA GLU A 427 15.07 -6.11 -14.20
C GLU A 427 13.85 -5.37 -14.77
N PHE A 428 12.75 -5.31 -14.03
CA PHE A 428 11.60 -4.47 -14.38
C PHE A 428 12.00 -3.01 -14.62
N TYR A 429 12.75 -2.40 -13.70
CA TYR A 429 13.20 -1.02 -13.87
C TYR A 429 14.26 -0.87 -14.97
N ARG A 430 15.13 -1.86 -15.17
CA ARG A 430 16.10 -1.85 -16.28
C ARG A 430 15.41 -1.80 -17.64
N ARG A 431 14.32 -2.56 -17.83
CA ARG A 431 13.49 -2.51 -19.05
C ARG A 431 12.84 -1.14 -19.25
N LEU A 432 12.58 -0.41 -18.17
CA LEU A 432 12.13 0.99 -18.20
C LEU A 432 13.28 1.99 -18.36
N GLY A 433 14.49 1.54 -18.70
CA GLY A 433 15.64 2.39 -18.98
C GLY A 433 16.37 2.92 -17.75
N PHE A 434 16.14 2.36 -16.56
CA PHE A 434 16.98 2.62 -15.39
C PHE A 434 18.28 1.84 -15.48
N LYS A 435 19.36 2.41 -14.96
CA LYS A 435 20.67 1.78 -14.79
C LYS A 435 20.99 1.63 -13.32
N ILE A 436 21.77 0.62 -12.96
CA ILE A 436 22.30 0.48 -11.60
C ILE A 436 23.40 1.53 -11.44
N ALA A 437 23.17 2.49 -10.56
CA ALA A 437 24.16 3.52 -10.24
C ALA A 437 25.09 3.06 -9.11
N GLY A 438 24.58 2.31 -8.13
CA GLY A 438 25.39 1.78 -7.03
C GLY A 438 24.59 0.97 -6.02
N THR A 439 25.15 0.85 -4.80
CA THR A 439 24.57 0.07 -3.70
C THR A 439 24.50 0.93 -2.44
N ALA A 440 23.37 0.88 -1.73
CA ALA A 440 23.21 1.45 -0.39
C ALA A 440 23.22 0.32 0.65
N VAL A 441 24.31 0.26 1.43
CA VAL A 441 24.52 -0.80 2.44
C VAL A 441 23.60 -0.59 3.63
N GLY A 442 22.90 -1.63 4.05
CA GLY A 442 21.99 -1.61 5.21
C GLY A 442 20.81 -0.64 5.09
N TYR A 443 20.43 -0.26 3.87
CA TYR A 443 19.38 0.73 3.59
C TYR A 443 18.00 0.33 4.14
N TYR A 444 17.62 -0.93 3.95
CA TYR A 444 16.37 -1.47 4.49
C TYR A 444 16.62 -2.17 5.81
N THR A 445 15.64 -2.13 6.71
CA THR A 445 15.66 -2.90 7.95
C THR A 445 14.39 -3.73 8.07
N PHE A 446 14.53 -5.05 8.15
CA PHE A 446 13.43 -5.97 8.37
C PHE A 446 13.66 -6.78 9.63
N LYS A 447 12.73 -6.71 10.59
CA LYS A 447 12.81 -7.44 11.86
C LYS A 447 14.18 -7.24 12.55
N GLY A 448 14.68 -6.00 12.53
CA GLY A 448 15.97 -5.61 13.10
C GLY A 448 17.20 -6.00 12.29
N LYS A 449 17.06 -6.72 11.16
CA LYS A 449 18.18 -7.08 10.28
C LYS A 449 18.33 -6.07 9.14
N PRO A 450 19.55 -5.56 8.87
CA PRO A 450 19.81 -4.66 7.76
C PRO A 450 19.89 -5.43 6.43
N TYR A 451 19.45 -4.79 5.35
CA TYR A 451 19.51 -5.32 3.98
C TYR A 451 19.93 -4.23 3.00
N ASP A 452 20.75 -4.61 2.03
CA ASP A 452 21.27 -3.69 1.03
C ASP A 452 20.26 -3.42 -0.08
N ALA A 453 20.35 -2.23 -0.65
CA ALA A 453 19.56 -1.80 -1.79
C ALA A 453 20.43 -1.48 -2.99
N ARG A 454 19.97 -1.81 -4.20
CA ARG A 454 20.50 -1.24 -5.44
C ARG A 454 19.87 0.12 -5.69
N ILE A 455 20.69 1.08 -6.06
CA ILE A 455 20.24 2.41 -6.49
C ILE A 455 20.12 2.37 -8.00
N LEU A 456 18.91 2.59 -8.48
CA LEU A 456 18.56 2.59 -9.89
C LEU A 456 18.30 4.02 -10.32
N VAL A 457 18.90 4.46 -11.43
CA VAL A 457 18.83 5.83 -11.94
C VAL A 457 18.44 5.84 -13.41
N ARG A 458 17.52 6.73 -13.78
CA ARG A 458 17.19 7.05 -15.16
C ARG A 458 17.42 8.53 -15.41
N VAL A 459 18.42 8.85 -16.22
CA VAL A 459 18.74 10.23 -16.61
C VAL A 459 17.79 10.69 -17.71
N PHE A 460 17.23 11.89 -17.56
CA PHE A 460 16.51 12.56 -18.63
C PHE A 460 17.53 13.14 -19.61
N LYS A 461 17.56 12.59 -20.83
CA LYS A 461 18.33 13.19 -21.91
C LYS A 461 17.77 14.59 -22.15
N LYS A 462 18.63 15.62 -22.09
CA LYS A 462 18.28 16.96 -22.57
C LYS A 462 17.71 16.78 -23.97
N SER A 463 16.44 17.15 -24.16
CA SER A 463 15.85 17.06 -25.49
C SER A 463 16.72 17.87 -26.44
N SER A 464 16.97 17.36 -27.64
CA SER A 464 17.78 18.06 -28.65
C SER A 464 17.25 19.46 -28.97
N LYS A 465 16.00 19.78 -28.58
CA LYS A 465 15.43 21.14 -28.61
C LYS A 465 16.21 22.14 -27.77
N SER A 466 16.73 21.77 -26.60
CA SER A 466 17.62 22.66 -25.83
C SER A 466 18.93 22.95 -26.57
N ARG A 467 19.43 21.98 -27.34
CA ARG A 467 20.60 22.17 -28.20
C ARG A 467 20.28 23.10 -29.36
N LEU A 468 19.06 23.03 -29.91
CA LEU A 468 18.60 23.96 -30.95
C LEU A 468 18.42 25.38 -30.42
N VAL A 469 17.87 25.57 -29.22
CA VAL A 469 17.76 26.92 -28.61
C VAL A 469 19.15 27.51 -28.31
N THR A 470 20.10 26.72 -27.80
CA THR A 470 21.48 27.20 -27.61
C THR A 470 22.17 27.51 -28.94
N ILE A 471 21.84 26.78 -30.01
CA ILE A 471 22.34 27.10 -31.36
C ILE A 471 21.70 28.39 -31.88
N GLU A 472 20.39 28.60 -31.70
CA GLU A 472 19.70 29.84 -32.10
C GLU A 472 20.22 31.06 -31.34
N GLU A 473 20.43 30.94 -30.03
CA GLU A 473 21.04 32.01 -29.20
C GLU A 473 22.48 32.30 -29.62
N ALA A 474 23.28 31.25 -29.90
CA ALA A 474 24.65 31.41 -30.39
C ALA A 474 24.70 32.04 -31.80
N VAL A 475 23.78 31.66 -32.69
CA VAL A 475 23.64 32.24 -34.03
C VAL A 475 23.24 33.71 -33.92
N THR A 476 22.25 34.04 -33.08
CA THR A 476 21.80 35.42 -32.88
C THR A 476 22.91 36.30 -32.31
N SER A 477 23.68 35.79 -31.34
CA SER A 477 24.84 36.49 -30.78
C SER A 477 25.95 36.73 -31.81
N ASN A 478 26.22 35.75 -32.68
CA ASN A 478 27.22 35.88 -33.74
C ASN A 478 26.77 36.87 -34.83
N VAL A 479 25.49 36.87 -35.21
CA VAL A 479 24.93 37.84 -36.16
C VAL A 479 25.08 39.27 -35.60
N ALA A 480 24.78 39.50 -34.32
CA ALA A 480 24.95 40.81 -33.69
C ALA A 480 26.41 41.29 -33.71
N LYS A 481 27.38 40.40 -33.46
CA LYS A 481 28.82 40.73 -33.52
C LYS A 481 29.27 41.07 -34.93
N VAL A 482 28.77 40.35 -35.94
CA VAL A 482 29.10 40.64 -37.35
C VAL A 482 28.53 41.99 -37.76
N SER A 483 27.27 42.30 -37.41
CA SER A 483 26.67 43.61 -37.70
C SER A 483 27.46 44.77 -37.08
N ALA A 484 27.87 44.65 -35.80
CA ALA A 484 28.68 45.67 -35.14
C ALA A 484 30.05 45.88 -35.81
N THR A 485 30.66 44.79 -36.32
CA THR A 485 31.94 44.85 -37.03
C THR A 485 31.79 45.52 -38.41
N VAL A 486 30.65 45.32 -39.07
CA VAL A 486 30.34 45.96 -40.37
C VAL A 486 30.10 47.46 -40.19
N GLU A 487 29.40 47.87 -39.12
CA GLU A 487 29.19 49.28 -38.79
C GLU A 487 30.52 50.00 -38.50
N GLN A 488 31.40 49.40 -37.68
CA GLN A 488 32.74 49.97 -37.43
C GLN A 488 33.57 50.15 -38.69
N LYS A 489 33.59 49.16 -39.59
CA LYS A 489 34.32 49.28 -40.87
C LYS A 489 33.74 50.36 -41.78
N SER A 490 32.44 50.64 -41.69
CA SER A 490 31.79 51.70 -42.48
C SER A 490 32.08 53.11 -41.95
N GLU A 491 32.34 53.26 -40.64
CA GLU A 491 32.79 54.52 -40.05
C GLU A 491 34.26 54.78 -40.36
N ASP A 492 35.12 53.77 -40.29
CA ASP A 492 36.54 53.90 -40.62
C ASP A 492 36.76 54.27 -42.11
N GLN A 493 35.89 53.81 -43.02
CA GLN A 493 35.93 54.21 -44.44
C GLN A 493 35.40 55.61 -44.73
N LYS A 494 34.65 56.24 -43.82
CA LYS A 494 34.18 57.63 -43.99
C LYS A 494 35.16 58.66 -43.47
N ASN A 495 36.12 58.23 -42.65
CA ASN A 495 37.10 59.09 -41.99
C ASN A 495 38.51 59.01 -42.61
N GLY A 496 38.71 58.24 -43.68
CA GLY A 496 39.91 58.21 -44.51
C GLY A 496 39.59 58.63 -45.93
#